data_AF-A0A256LFC9-F1
#
_entry.id   AF-A0A256LFC9-F1
#
_cell.length_a   1.000
_cell.length_b   1.000
_cell.length_c   1.000
_cell.angle_alpha   90.00
_cell.angle_beta   90.00
_cell.angle_gamma   90.00
#
_symmetry.space_group_name_H-M   'P 1'
#
loop_
_entity.id
_entity.type
_entity.pdbx_description
1 polymer ?
#
loop_
_entity_poly.entity_id
_entity_poly.type
_entity_poly.pdbx_seq_one_letter_code
_entity_poly.pdbx_strand_id
1 'polypeptide(L)' 'MSRKLESIDIEVNERKGTATPTWEVIIPGKRSIGIIEQEEERYHVVSSKTSHSLYSKTLESAINELLSYFTLHEK' A
#
# COMPACT_ATOMS: atom_id res chain seq x y z
N MET A 1 -3.56 -24.71 0.88
CA MET A 1 -4.80 -24.06 0.42
C MET A 1 -4.45 -22.66 -0.06
N SER A 2 -4.12 -22.49 -1.34
CA SER A 2 -3.82 -21.16 -1.89
C SER A 2 -5.12 -20.36 -1.99
N ARG A 3 -5.30 -19.37 -1.11
CA ARG A 3 -6.37 -18.38 -1.28
C ARG A 3 -6.03 -17.59 -2.53
N LYS A 4 -6.78 -17.82 -3.61
CA LYS A 4 -6.74 -16.99 -4.80
C LYS A 4 -7.18 -15.60 -4.34
N LEU A 5 -6.24 -14.67 -4.18
CA LEU A 5 -6.57 -13.26 -3.96
C LEU A 5 -7.50 -12.88 -5.12
N GLU A 6 -8.74 -12.51 -4.80
CA GLU A 6 -9.60 -11.84 -5.77
C GLU A 6 -8.78 -10.66 -6.33
N SER A 7 -8.79 -10.46 -7.65
CA SER A 7 -8.14 -9.29 -8.24
C SER A 7 -8.86 -8.06 -7.70
N ILE A 8 -8.30 -7.44 -6.67
CA ILE A 8 -8.77 -6.16 -6.17
C ILE A 8 -8.21 -5.13 -7.14
N ASP A 9 -9.10 -4.44 -7.85
CA ASP A 9 -8.69 -3.27 -8.63
C ASP A 9 -8.16 -2.20 -7.68
N ILE A 10 -6.98 -1.70 -8.00
CA ILE A 10 -6.30 -0.67 -7.22
C ILE A 10 -5.82 0.46 -8.13
N GLU A 11 -5.78 1.65 -7.57
CA GLU A 11 -5.13 2.81 -8.15
C GLU A 11 -3.94 3.17 -7.27
N VAL A 12 -2.79 3.45 -7.90
CA VAL A 12 -1.58 3.92 -7.23
C VAL A 12 -1.28 5.31 -7.75
N ASN A 13 -1.46 6.31 -6.89
CA ASN A 13 -1.34 7.71 -7.25
C ASN A 13 -0.11 8.32 -6.58
N GLU A 14 0.81 8.87 -7.38
CA GLU A 14 1.95 9.61 -6.84
C GLU A 14 1.48 10.94 -6.22
N ARG A 15 1.87 11.20 -4.97
CA ARG A 15 1.54 12.44 -4.27
C ARG A 15 2.57 13.50 -4.64
N LYS A 16 2.09 14.62 -5.17
CA LYS A 16 2.94 15.76 -5.53
C LYS A 16 3.18 16.64 -4.30
N GLY A 17 4.37 17.24 -4.21
CA GLY A 17 4.72 18.21 -3.17
C GLY A 17 5.17 17.59 -1.84
N THR A 18 5.43 16.29 -1.80
CA THR A 18 6.09 15.61 -0.66
C THR A 18 7.61 15.73 -0.78
N ALA A 19 8.31 15.72 0.36
CA ALA A 19 9.77 15.82 0.38
C ALA A 19 10.46 14.55 -0.15
N THR A 20 9.82 13.40 0.04
CA THR A 20 10.22 12.10 -0.49
C THR A 20 9.19 11.62 -1.52
N PRO A 21 9.58 10.79 -2.51
CA PRO A 21 8.62 10.13 -3.38
C PRO A 21 7.59 9.36 -2.55
N THR A 22 6.32 9.68 -2.76
CA THR A 22 5.22 9.10 -1.98
C THR A 22 4.11 8.67 -2.91
N TRP A 23 3.56 7.49 -2.69
CA TRP A 23 2.41 6.96 -3.41
C TRP A 23 1.26 6.70 -2.46
N GLU A 24 0.06 7.02 -2.90
CA GLU A 24 -1.18 6.68 -2.24
C GLU A 24 -1.83 5.50 -2.97
N VAL A 25 -2.18 4.45 -2.22
CA VAL A 25 -2.86 3.27 -2.76
C VAL A 25 -4.33 3.33 -2.41
N ILE A 26 -5.18 3.27 -3.44
CA ILE A 26 -6.63 3.47 -3.35
C ILE A 26 -7.34 2.26 -3.94
N ILE A 27 -8.42 1.83 -3.28
CA ILE A 27 -9.39 0.94 -3.92
C ILE A 27 -10.51 1.81 -4.52
N PRO A 28 -10.68 1.83 -5.85
CA PRO A 28 -11.70 2.63 -6.51
C PRO A 28 -13.09 2.38 -5.93
N GLY A 29 -13.84 3.46 -5.72
CA GLY A 29 -15.19 3.40 -5.13
C GLY A 29 -15.24 3.04 -3.64
N LYS A 30 -14.09 2.82 -2.98
CA LYS A 30 -14.02 2.61 -1.53
C LYS A 30 -13.27 3.73 -0.83
N ARG A 31 -11.94 3.62 -0.72
CA ARG A 31 -11.09 4.55 0.02
C ARG A 31 -9.61 4.29 -0.26
N SER A 32 -8.79 5.26 0.13
CA SER A 32 -7.36 5.08 0.37
C SER A 32 -7.14 4.02 1.44
N ILE A 33 -6.24 3.07 1.17
CA ILE A 33 -5.91 1.97 2.09
C ILE A 33 -4.55 2.17 2.77
N GLY A 34 -3.69 3.00 2.20
CA GLY A 34 -2.41 3.36 2.81
C GLY A 34 -1.55 4.23 1.91
N ILE A 35 -0.43 4.66 2.46
CA ILE A 35 0.61 5.41 1.76
C ILE A 35 1.90 4.59 1.73
N ILE A 36 2.70 4.83 0.70
CA ILE A 36 4.02 4.23 0.53
C ILE A 36 5.01 5.36 0.32
N GLU A 37 6.00 5.45 1.18
CA GLU A 37 7.05 6.48 1.12
C GLU A 37 8.38 5.81 0.73
N GLN A 38 9.11 6.43 -0.19
CA GLN A 38 10.47 6.00 -0.48
C GLN A 38 11.41 6.54 0.60
N GLU A 39 12.08 5.62 1.29
CA GLU A 39 13.10 5.91 2.29
C GLU A 39 14.41 5.22 1.88
N GLU A 40 15.38 6.03 1.42
CA GLU A 40 16.69 5.58 0.94
C GLU A 40 16.56 4.49 -0.16
N GLU A 41 16.82 3.23 0.20
CA GLU A 41 16.78 2.05 -0.67
C GLU A 41 15.54 1.17 -0.45
N ARG A 42 14.55 1.65 0.30
CA ARG A 42 13.35 0.89 0.68
C ARG A 42 12.08 1.71 0.52
N TYR A 43 10.97 0.99 0.59
CA TYR A 43 9.62 1.53 0.53
C TYR A 43 8.95 1.26 1.86
N HIS A 44 8.63 2.32 2.58
CA HIS A 44 7.94 2.30 3.85
C HIS A 44 6.43 2.35 3.60
N VAL A 45 5.73 1.28 3.96
CA VAL A 45 4.28 1.17 3.86
C VAL A 45 3.67 1.63 5.18
N VAL A 46 2.66 2.49 5.10
CA VAL A 46 1.86 2.92 6.25
C VAL A 46 0.38 2.70 5.95
N SER A 47 -0.27 1.83 6.73
CA SER A 47 -1.72 1.61 6.63
C SER A 47 -2.50 2.86 7.06
N SER A 48 -3.61 3.12 6.37
CA SER A 48 -4.50 4.25 6.67
C SER A 48 -5.30 4.10 7.97
N LYS A 49 -5.56 2.86 8.43
CA LYS A 49 -6.43 2.60 9.60
C LYS A 49 -5.72 2.09 10.83
N THR A 50 -4.55 1.50 10.68
CA THR A 50 -3.82 0.86 11.77
C THR A 50 -2.41 1.39 11.82
N SER A 51 -1.76 1.33 12.99
CA SER A 51 -0.33 1.59 13.13
C SER A 51 0.53 0.48 12.51
N HIS A 52 0.01 -0.21 11.49
CA HIS A 52 0.77 -1.20 10.75
C HIS A 52 1.67 -0.48 9.77
N SER A 53 2.97 -0.64 9.99
CA SER A 53 3.99 -0.22 9.07
C SER A 53 4.98 -1.34 8.81
N LEU A 54 5.51 -1.35 7.59
CA LEU A 54 6.48 -2.34 7.14
C LEU A 54 7.37 -1.75 6.06
N TYR A 55 8.48 -2.41 5.78
CA TYR A 55 9.44 -1.98 4.76
C TYR A 55 9.62 -3.06 3.71
N SER A 56 9.61 -2.63 2.45
CA SER A 56 9.76 -3.51 1.30
C SER A 56 10.90 -3.01 0.40
N LYS A 57 11.52 -3.92 -0.34
CA LYS A 57 12.64 -3.58 -1.24
C LYS A 57 12.18 -2.90 -2.54
N THR A 58 10.94 -3.10 -2.94
CA THR A 58 10.37 -2.54 -4.17
C THR A 58 8.97 -1.99 -3.91
N LEU A 59 8.56 -1.02 -4.72
CA LEU A 59 7.21 -0.46 -4.68
C LEU A 59 6.14 -1.55 -4.89
N GLU A 60 6.37 -2.48 -5.81
CA GLU A 60 5.45 -3.59 -6.07
C GLU A 60 5.28 -4.49 -4.85
N SER A 61 6.37 -4.84 -4.15
CA SER A 61 6.29 -5.61 -2.91
C SER A 61 5.52 -4.84 -1.82
N ALA A 62 5.78 -3.54 -1.68
CA ALA A 62 5.09 -2.66 -0.74
C ALA A 62 3.58 -2.62 -1.00
N ILE A 63 3.16 -2.49 -2.26
CA ILE A 63 1.75 -2.54 -2.67
C ILE A 63 1.14 -3.89 -2.31
N ASN A 64 1.80 -4.99 -2.65
CA ASN A 64 1.30 -6.35 -2.38
C ASN A 64 1.15 -6.64 -0.88
N GLU A 65 2.07 -6.16 -0.06
CA GLU A 65 2.01 -6.30 1.39
C GLU A 65 0.86 -5.48 1.98
N LEU A 66 0.68 -4.23 1.53
CA LEU A 66 -0.45 -3.38 1.92
C LEU A 66 -1.80 -4.02 1.56
N LEU A 67 -1.91 -4.59 0.36
CA LEU A 67 -3.13 -5.27 -0.09
C LEU A 67 -3.40 -6.56 0.69
N SER A 68 -2.36 -7.32 0.98
CA SER A 68 -2.45 -8.53 1.79
C SER A 68 -2.95 -8.18 3.19
N TYR A 69 -2.39 -7.13 3.79
CA TYR A 69 -2.82 -6.63 5.10
C TYR A 69 -4.28 -6.18 5.08
N PHE A 70 -4.66 -5.33 4.12
CA PHE A 70 -6.04 -4.86 3.95
C PHE A 70 -7.02 -6.04 3.82
N THR A 71 -6.68 -7.04 3.01
CA THR A 71 -7.54 -8.21 2.77
C THR A 71 -7.72 -9.07 4.04
N LEU A 72 -6.70 -9.15 4.89
CA LEU A 72 -6.74 -9.96 6.11
C LEU A 72 -7.43 -9.24 7.28
N HIS A 73 -7.30 -7.91 7.37
CA HIS A 73 -7.68 -7.16 8.57
C HIS A 73 -8.84 -6.17 8.37
N GLU A 74 -9.15 -5.78 7.13
CA GLU A 74 -10.10 -4.71 6.85
C GLU A 74 -11.24 -5.08 5.89
N LYS A 75 -11.34 -6.36 5.49
CA LYS A 75 -12.46 -6.85 4.67
C LYS A 75 -13.77 -6.88 5.43
#